data_AF-A0A925B168-F1
#
_entry.id   AF-A0A925B168-F1
#
_cell.length_a   1.000
_cell.length_b   1.000
_cell.length_c   1.000
_cell.angle_alpha   90.00
_cell.angle_beta   90.00
_cell.angle_gamma   90.00
#
_symmetry.space_group_name_H-M   'P 1'
#
loop_
_entity.id
_entity.type
_entity.pdbx_description
1 polymer ?
#
loop_
_entity_poly.entity_id
_entity_poly.type
_entity_poly.pdbx_seq_one_letter_code
_entity_poly.pdbx_strand_id
1 'polypeptide(L)'
;MFDVNLKTSGKETYQMDTNMISLQEKLMTSDKNFRQLATEHKKYEVGLEQLSALHYPNEDEQQEEALLKKKKLAVKDQMYAMLTKQDNGQKVKH
;
A
#
# COMPACT_ATOMS: atom_id res chain seq x y z
N MET A 1 -12.27 1.45 22.64
CA MET A 1 -11.07 0.63 22.90
C MET A 1 -10.90 -0.22 21.66
N PHE A 2 -10.01 0.16 20.74
CA PHE A 2 -9.79 -0.60 19.51
C PHE A 2 -8.62 -1.53 19.77
N ASP A 3 -8.91 -2.82 19.93
CA ASP A 3 -7.91 -3.86 20.08
C ASP A 3 -6.98 -3.89 18.86
N VAL A 4 -5.76 -3.40 19.07
CA VAL A 4 -4.69 -3.47 18.07
C VAL A 4 -4.05 -4.86 18.17
N ASN A 5 -4.81 -5.89 17.80
CA ASN A 5 -4.26 -7.22 17.57
C ASN A 5 -3.98 -7.40 16.08
N LEU A 6 -2.92 -6.75 15.60
CA LEU A 6 -2.46 -6.92 14.22
C LEU A 6 -1.52 -8.15 14.17
N LYS A 7 -2.08 -9.33 14.38
CA LYS A 7 -1.45 -10.58 13.92
C LYS A 7 -1.63 -10.64 12.40
N THR A 8 -0.65 -10.13 11.66
CA THR A 8 -0.52 -10.43 10.23
C THR A 8 0.84 -11.09 9.97
N SER A 9 1.00 -12.28 10.57
CA SER A 9 1.77 -13.35 9.95
C SER A 9 0.81 -14.05 8.98
N GLY A 10 1.11 -14.00 7.68
CA GLY A 10 0.24 -14.54 6.65
C GLY A 10 0.08 -13.53 5.52
N LYS A 11 0.75 -13.84 4.43
CA LYS A 11 0.70 -13.25 3.10
C LYS A 11 -0.72 -12.78 2.72
N GLU A 12 -1.07 -11.54 3.07
CA GLU A 12 -2.23 -10.88 2.50
C GLU A 12 -1.78 -10.38 1.13
N THR A 13 -1.95 -11.21 0.12
CA THR A 13 -1.82 -10.82 -1.28
C THR A 13 -2.90 -9.78 -1.54
N TYR A 14 -2.53 -8.52 -1.36
CA TYR A 14 -3.38 -7.38 -1.68
C TYR A 14 -3.57 -7.33 -3.19
N GLN A 15 -4.58 -8.05 -3.64
CA GLN A 15 -5.10 -7.97 -4.99
C GLN A 15 -5.58 -6.54 -5.19
N MET A 16 -4.79 -5.74 -5.89
CA MET A 16 -5.30 -4.49 -6.48
C MET A 16 -6.35 -4.93 -7.49
N ASP A 17 -7.62 -4.57 -7.26
CA ASP A 17 -8.71 -4.90 -8.16
C ASP A 17 -8.35 -4.48 -9.60
N THR A 18 -8.55 -5.37 -10.58
CA THR A 18 -8.15 -5.13 -11.99
C THR A 18 -8.66 -3.81 -12.56
N ASN A 19 -9.82 -3.34 -12.07
CA ASN A 19 -10.40 -2.05 -12.44
C ASN A 19 -9.56 -0.86 -11.96
N MET A 20 -8.98 -0.95 -10.76
CA MET A 20 -8.12 0.07 -10.15
C MET A 20 -6.79 0.23 -10.90
N ILE A 21 -6.31 -0.81 -11.62
CA ILE A 21 -5.07 -0.76 -12.41
C ILE A 21 -5.19 0.29 -13.52
N SER A 22 -6.33 0.34 -14.22
CA SER A 22 -6.54 1.28 -15.32
C SER A 22 -6.57 2.75 -14.86
N LEU A 23 -7.16 3.01 -13.69
CA LEU A 23 -7.24 4.34 -13.11
C LEU A 23 -5.91 4.74 -12.47
N GLN A 24 -5.21 3.78 -11.88
CA GLN A 24 -3.83 3.93 -11.43
C GLN A 24 -2.92 4.36 -12.57
N GLU A 25 -3.01 3.74 -13.76
CA GLU A 25 -2.16 4.12 -14.89
C GLU A 25 -2.39 5.57 -15.32
N LYS A 26 -3.66 5.99 -15.42
CA LYS A 26 -4.03 7.40 -15.68
C LYS A 26 -3.48 8.35 -14.62
N LEU A 27 -3.57 7.98 -13.35
CA LEU A 27 -3.05 8.76 -12.23
C LEU A 27 -1.52 8.79 -12.21
N MET A 28 -0.83 7.70 -12.58
CA MET A 28 0.63 7.69 -12.69
C MET A 28 1.13 8.63 -13.78
N THR A 29 0.37 8.81 -14.87
CA THR A 29 0.69 9.77 -15.93
C THR A 29 0.33 11.21 -15.55
N SER A 30 -0.82 11.40 -14.91
CA SER A 30 -1.39 12.74 -14.68
C SER A 30 -1.01 13.36 -13.33
N ASP A 31 -0.73 12.54 -12.31
CA ASP A 31 -0.51 12.97 -10.92
C ASP A 31 0.86 12.52 -10.39
N LYS A 32 1.72 13.51 -10.12
CA LYS A 32 3.07 13.27 -9.59
C LYS A 32 3.04 12.69 -8.17
N ASN A 33 2.06 13.06 -7.34
CA ASN A 33 1.95 12.54 -5.98
C ASN A 33 1.66 11.04 -6.00
N PHE A 34 0.76 10.62 -6.90
CA PHE A 34 0.44 9.21 -7.06
C PHE A 34 1.67 8.39 -7.48
N ARG A 35 2.49 8.93 -8.40
CA ARG A 35 3.75 8.29 -8.80
C ARG A 35 4.76 8.17 -7.65
N GLN A 36 4.83 9.17 -6.77
CA GLN A 36 5.65 9.09 -5.56
C GLN A 36 5.15 8.01 -4.60
N LEU A 37 3.83 7.96 -4.35
CA LEU A 37 3.21 6.92 -3.52
C LEU A 37 3.48 5.52 -4.07
N ALA A 38 3.34 5.31 -5.38
CA ALA A 38 3.66 4.03 -6.00
C ALA A 38 5.13 3.63 -5.83
N THR A 39 6.04 4.60 -5.88
CA THR A 39 7.47 4.38 -5.63
C THR A 39 7.73 4.00 -4.17
N GLU A 40 7.09 4.69 -3.23
CA GLU A 40 7.17 4.39 -1.80
C GLU A 40 6.58 3.02 -1.47
N HIS A 41 5.43 2.68 -2.05
CA HIS A 41 4.80 1.36 -1.92
C HIS A 41 5.78 0.26 -2.32
N LYS A 42 6.42 0.39 -3.49
CA LYS A 42 7.43 -0.57 -3.96
C LYS A 42 8.64 -0.64 -3.01
N LYS A 43 9.10 0.50 -2.48
CA LYS A 43 10.21 0.55 -1.52
C LYS A 43 9.86 -0.21 -0.23
N TYR A 44 8.66 0.00 0.31
CA TYR A 44 8.19 -0.70 1.50
C TYR A 44 7.98 -2.19 1.24
N GLU A 45 7.52 -2.56 0.05
CA GLU A 45 7.39 -3.97 -0.35
C GLU A 45 8.74 -4.69 -0.39
N VAL A 46 9.76 -4.08 -1.01
CA VAL A 46 11.11 -4.66 -1.04
C VAL A 46 11.70 -4.79 0.37
N GLY A 47 11.52 -3.78 1.24
CA GLY A 47 11.98 -3.86 2.63
C GLY A 47 11.28 -4.97 3.42
N LEU A 48 9.98 -5.13 3.23
CA LEU A 48 9.23 -6.24 3.84
C LEU A 48 9.65 -7.61 3.30
N GLU A 49 9.97 -7.71 2.02
CA GLU A 49 10.44 -8.96 1.43
C GLU A 49 11.81 -9.35 2.00
N GLN A 50 12.71 -8.38 2.19
CA GLN A 50 14.01 -8.60 2.82
C GLN A 50 13.86 -9.08 4.26
N LEU A 51 13.01 -8.41 5.06
CA LEU A 51 12.76 -8.81 6.44
C LEU A 51 12.04 -10.15 6.54
N SER A 52 11.06 -10.40 5.66
CA SER A 52 10.35 -11.67 5.60
C SER A 52 11.22 -12.83 5.09
N ALA A 53 12.31 -12.54 4.38
CA ALA A 53 13.28 -13.54 3.96
C ALA A 53 14.22 -13.97 5.11
N LEU A 54 14.25 -13.21 6.22
CA LEU A 54 15.00 -13.58 7.41
C LEU A 54 14.30 -14.73 8.12
N HIS A 55 15.05 -15.81 8.36
CA HIS A 55 14.52 -17.01 9.00
C HIS A 55 14.33 -16.84 10.52
N TYR A 56 15.11 -15.93 11.13
CA TYR A 56 15.09 -15.62 12.55
C TYR A 56 15.22 -14.10 12.76
N PRO A 57 14.17 -13.32 12.47
CA PRO A 57 14.20 -11.88 12.69
C PRO A 57 14.28 -11.58 14.18
N ASN A 58 15.19 -10.68 14.55
CA ASN A 58 15.32 -10.23 15.93
C ASN A 58 14.15 -9.29 16.33
N GLU A 59 14.09 -8.86 17.59
CA GLU A 59 12.99 -8.03 18.09
C GLU A 59 12.90 -6.67 17.34
N ASP A 60 14.04 -6.02 17.08
CA ASP A 60 14.14 -4.81 16.27
C ASP A 60 13.63 -5.02 14.84
N GLU A 61 13.98 -6.13 14.19
CA GLU A 61 13.58 -6.46 12.82
C GLU A 61 12.08 -6.78 12.73
N GLN A 62 11.51 -7.45 13.74
CA GLN A 62 10.07 -7.67 13.82
C GLN A 62 9.31 -6.35 14.02
N GLN A 63 9.86 -5.43 14.82
CA GLN A 63 9.28 -4.09 14.96
C GLN A 63 9.39 -3.29 13.67
N GLU A 64 10.53 -3.35 12.99
CA GLU A 64 10.73 -2.69 11.70
C GLU A 64 9.77 -3.24 10.63
N GLU A 65 9.58 -4.56 10.57
CA GLU A 65 8.60 -5.20 9.69
C GLU A 65 7.17 -4.70 9.99
N ALA A 66 6.79 -4.64 11.27
CA ALA A 66 5.48 -4.14 11.67
C ALA A 66 5.27 -2.66 11.30
N LEU A 67 6.31 -1.83 11.46
CA LEU A 67 6.29 -0.42 11.05
C LEU A 67 6.20 -0.28 9.52
N LEU A 68 6.95 -1.08 8.77
CA LEU A 68 6.91 -1.13 7.31
C LEU A 68 5.53 -1.56 6.79
N LYS A 69 4.91 -2.57 7.41
CA LYS A 69 3.54 -3.00 7.09
C LYS A 69 2.54 -1.87 7.28
N LYS A 70 2.61 -1.14 8.40
CA LYS A 70 1.76 0.02 8.66
C LYS A 70 1.98 1.15 7.64
N LYS A 71 3.24 1.46 7.30
CA LYS A 71 3.57 2.46 6.27
C LYS A 71 3.03 2.05 4.90
N LYS A 72 3.21 0.78 4.51
CA LYS A 72 2.67 0.23 3.26
C LYS A 72 1.15 0.36 3.21
N LEU A 73 0.47 0.03 4.31
CA LEU A 73 -0.98 0.16 4.41
C LEU A 73 -1.42 1.62 4.27
N ALA A 74 -0.75 2.56 4.94
CA ALA A 74 -1.06 3.98 4.84
C ALA A 74 -0.88 4.53 3.41
N VAL A 75 0.19 4.12 2.71
CA VAL A 75 0.39 4.50 1.29
C VAL A 75 -0.70 3.93 0.40
N LYS A 76 -1.10 2.67 0.63
CA LYS A 76 -2.22 2.05 -0.09
C LYS A 76 -3.52 2.81 0.15
N ASP A 77 -3.85 3.13 1.40
CA ASP A 77 -5.06 3.89 1.74
C ASP A 77 -5.05 5.27 1.06
N GLN A 78 -3.89 5.92 0.97
CA GLN A 78 -3.74 7.18 0.25
C GLN A 78 -3.96 7.02 -1.27
N MET A 79 -3.38 5.98 -1.88
CA MET A 79 -3.63 5.66 -3.29
C MET A 79 -5.11 5.37 -3.55
N TYR A 80 -5.76 4.60 -2.67
CA TYR A 80 -7.18 4.29 -2.79
C TYR A 80 -8.05 5.55 -2.66
N ALA A 81 -7.75 6.43 -1.71
CA ALA A 81 -8.44 7.70 -1.55
C ALA A 81 -8.32 8.59 -2.82
N MET A 82 -7.17 8.59 -3.49
CA MET A 82 -6.99 9.30 -4.77
C MET A 82 -7.81 8.67 -5.89
N LEU A 83 -7.81 7.34 -5.99
CA LEU A 83 -8.60 6.58 -6.96
C LEU A 83 -10.10 6.83 -6.77
N THR A 84 -10.62 6.72 -5.54
CA THR A 84 -12.03 6.99 -5.22
C THR A 84 -12.43 8.43 -5.54
N LYS A 85 -11.54 9.40 -5.32
CA LYS A 85 -11.79 10.81 -5.70
C LYS A 85 -11.90 10.96 -7.23
N GLN A 86 -11.06 10.28 -8.00
CA GLN A 86 -11.10 10.33 -9.47
C GLN A 86 -12.29 9.56 -10.06
N ASP A 87 -12.66 8.41 -9.48
CA ASP A 87 -13.85 7.65 -9.88
C ASP A 87 -15.12 8.50 -9.68
N ASN A 88 -15.27 9.10 -8.50
CA ASN A 88 -16.39 9.98 -8.21
C ASN A 88 -16.40 11.23 -9.10
N GLY A 89 -15.23 11.78 -9.46
CA GLY A 89 -15.12 12.91 -10.39
C GLY A 89 -15.53 12.60 -11.84
N GLN A 90 -15.43 11.34 -12.28
CA GLN A 90 -15.91 10.90 -13.60
C GLN A 90 -17.43 10.70 -13.64
N LYS A 91 -18.07 10.34 -12.51
CA LYS A 91 -19.53 10.13 -12.44
C LYS A 91 -20.37 11.40 -12.52
N VAL A 92 -19.79 12.59 -12.28
CA VAL A 92 -20.52 13.88 -12.32
C VAL A 92 -20.52 14.53 -13.71
N LYS A 93 -19.94 13.87 -14.73
CA LYS A 93 -19.81 14.43 -16.10
C LYS A 93 -20.59 13.66 -17.16
N HIS A 94 -21.66 12.94 -16.79
CA HIS A 94 -22.63 12.39 -17.74
C HIS A 94 -24.03 12.86 -17.39
#